data_AF-A0A7W7MGC8-F1
#
_entry.id   AF-A0A7W7MGC8-F1
#
_cell.length_a   1.000
_cell.length_b   1.000
_cell.length_c   1.000
_cell.angle_alpha   90.00
_cell.angle_beta   90.00
_cell.angle_gamma   90.00
#
_symmetry.space_group_name_H-M   'P 1'
#
loop_
_entity.id
_entity.type
_entity.pdbx_description
1 polymer ?
#
loop_
_entity_poly.entity_id
_entity_poly.type
_entity_poly.pdbx_seq_one_letter_code
_entity_poly.pdbx_strand_id
1 'polypeptide(L)'
;MTALKQGHTTRVVVPPQRHPEEPAVFRFPTPDDPAPGAARVLAIALYGTVLGICGVGVGLYAVIAVFGGAPAWYLPALAALTMLSVAPVVAAFLSIHRRFLPWVLLLAAAPPMAADVMVALAY
;
A
#
# COMPACT_ATOMS: atom_id res chain seq x y z
N MET A 1 -36.22 62.52 6.74
CA MET A 1 -36.12 61.46 7.76
C MET A 1 -36.98 60.29 7.31
N THR A 2 -36.37 59.24 6.77
CA THR A 2 -37.11 58.08 6.24
C THR A 2 -36.47 56.83 6.83
N ALA A 3 -37.12 56.28 7.86
CA ALA A 3 -36.68 55.06 8.54
C ALA A 3 -37.08 53.84 7.68
N LEU A 4 -36.09 53.14 7.13
CA LEU A 4 -36.32 51.88 6.44
C LEU A 4 -36.57 50.78 7.48
N LYS A 5 -37.79 50.25 7.45
CA LYS A 5 -38.28 49.15 8.27
C LYS A 5 -37.52 47.87 7.87
N GLN A 6 -36.60 47.40 8.72
CA GLN A 6 -35.90 46.13 8.53
C GLN A 6 -36.91 44.98 8.61
N GLY A 7 -37.13 44.30 7.47
CA GLY A 7 -37.92 43.08 7.40
C GLY A 7 -37.28 41.98 8.23
N HIS A 8 -38.04 41.45 9.18
CA HIS A 8 -37.68 40.32 10.01
C HIS A 8 -37.56 39.07 9.12
N THR A 9 -36.34 38.74 8.67
CA THR A 9 -36.06 37.51 7.93
C THR A 9 -35.97 36.36 8.93
N THR A 10 -37.08 35.67 9.15
CA THR A 10 -37.11 34.43 9.93
C THR A 10 -36.23 33.40 9.23
N ARG A 11 -35.00 33.20 9.73
CA ARG A 11 -34.12 32.11 9.29
C ARG A 11 -34.79 30.80 9.68
N VAL A 12 -35.37 30.11 8.70
CA VAL A 12 -35.82 28.73 8.86
C VAL A 12 -34.57 27.90 9.18
N VAL A 13 -34.42 27.51 10.44
CA VAL A 13 -33.41 26.54 10.85
C VAL A 13 -33.91 25.19 10.36
N VAL A 14 -33.51 24.81 9.15
CA VAL A 14 -33.70 23.45 8.65
C VAL A 14 -32.85 22.54 9.54
N PRO A 15 -33.45 21.62 10.32
CA PRO A 15 -32.66 20.65 11.09
C PRO A 15 -31.81 19.84 10.10
N PRO A 16 -30.56 19.49 10.44
CA PRO A 16 -29.72 18.71 9.55
C PRO A 16 -30.47 17.43 9.18
N GLN A 17 -30.79 17.28 7.89
CA GLN A 17 -31.31 16.02 7.37
C GLN A 17 -30.22 14.98 7.63
N ARG A 18 -30.46 14.09 8.59
CA ARG A 18 -29.67 12.87 8.74
C ARG A 18 -29.99 12.02 7.52
N HIS A 19 -29.27 12.28 6.43
CA HIS A 19 -29.10 11.25 5.41
C HIS A 19 -28.51 10.04 6.14
N PRO A 20 -29.08 8.82 5.99
CA PRO A 20 -28.40 7.62 6.40
C PRO A 20 -27.04 7.65 5.69
N GLU A 21 -25.98 7.94 6.44
CA GLU A 21 -24.63 7.95 5.91
C GLU A 21 -24.35 6.52 5.45
N GLU A 22 -24.51 6.27 4.14
CA GLU A 22 -23.89 5.12 3.52
C GLU A 22 -22.41 5.18 3.91
N PRO A 23 -21.87 4.10 4.51
CA PRO A 23 -20.50 4.12 4.99
C PRO A 23 -19.59 4.45 3.81
N ALA A 24 -19.03 5.66 3.81
CA ALA A 24 -18.11 6.10 2.79
C ALA A 24 -16.96 5.08 2.72
N VAL A 25 -16.90 4.35 1.59
CA VAL A 25 -15.95 3.23 1.38
C VAL A 25 -14.49 3.71 1.49
N PHE A 26 -14.28 5.02 1.30
CA PHE A 26 -13.01 5.72 1.43
C PHE A 26 -13.18 6.95 2.34
N ARG A 27 -12.87 6.82 3.64
CA ARG A 27 -12.65 7.96 4.54
C ARG A 27 -11.17 8.11 4.84
N PHE A 28 -10.67 9.33 4.85
CA PHE A 28 -9.32 9.60 5.36
C PHE A 28 -9.26 9.37 6.87
N PRO A 29 -8.13 8.90 7.41
CA PRO A 29 -7.96 8.76 8.85
C PRO A 29 -8.22 10.09 9.56
N THR A 30 -9.15 10.08 10.50
CA THR A 30 -9.41 11.19 11.41
C THR A 30 -8.44 11.13 12.59
N PRO A 31 -8.11 12.26 13.25
CA PRO A 31 -7.22 12.27 14.42
C PRO A 31 -7.67 11.34 15.56
N ASP A 32 -8.96 11.00 15.61
CA ASP A 32 -9.55 10.08 16.59
C ASP A 32 -9.44 8.60 16.20
N ASP A 33 -8.93 8.28 15.00
CA ASP A 33 -8.69 6.90 14.61
C ASP A 33 -7.52 6.31 15.42
N PRO A 34 -7.66 5.09 15.96
CA PRO A 34 -6.58 4.47 16.74
C PRO A 34 -5.35 4.30 15.85
N ALA A 35 -4.23 4.86 16.31
CA ALA A 35 -2.96 4.74 15.61
C ALA A 35 -2.63 3.25 15.39
N PRO A 36 -2.08 2.87 14.21
CA PRO A 36 -1.65 1.50 13.98
C PRO A 36 -0.61 1.12 15.03
N GLY A 37 -0.84 -0.02 15.71
CA GLY A 37 0.04 -0.46 16.79
C GLY A 37 1.49 -0.62 16.30
N ALA A 38 2.46 -0.10 17.07
CA ALA A 38 3.87 -0.12 16.69
C ALA A 38 4.41 -1.51 16.34
N ALA A 39 3.97 -2.56 17.07
CA ALA A 39 4.32 -3.94 16.77
C ALA A 39 3.88 -4.39 15.37
N ARG A 40 2.73 -3.90 14.89
CA ARG A 40 2.22 -4.20 13.55
C ARG A 40 3.07 -3.53 12.48
N VAL A 41 3.39 -2.25 12.66
CA VAL A 41 4.26 -1.50 11.74
C VAL A 41 5.62 -2.20 11.64
N LEU A 42 6.19 -2.59 12.79
CA LEU A 42 7.47 -3.31 12.86
C LEU A 42 7.40 -4.65 12.13
N ALA A 43 6.35 -5.45 12.33
CA ALA A 43 6.20 -6.74 11.65
C ALA A 43 6.11 -6.60 10.12
N ILE A 44 5.33 -5.63 9.64
CA ILE A 44 5.22 -5.33 8.19
C ILE A 44 6.57 -4.85 7.64
N ALA A 45 7.26 -3.99 8.39
CA ALA A 45 8.59 -3.51 8.01
C ALA A 45 9.61 -4.64 7.94
N LEU A 46 9.71 -5.48 8.97
CA LEU A 46 10.62 -6.64 8.97
C LEU A 46 10.35 -7.57 7.79
N TYR A 47 9.09 -7.88 7.53
CA TYR A 47 8.72 -8.72 6.39
C TYR A 47 9.13 -8.07 5.05
N GLY A 48 8.82 -6.79 4.88
CA GLY A 48 9.23 -6.01 3.71
C GLY A 48 10.75 -5.93 3.55
N THR A 49 11.49 -5.81 4.64
CA THR A 49 12.96 -5.82 4.65
C THR A 49 13.51 -7.16 4.20
N VAL A 50 12.97 -8.28 4.68
CA VAL A 50 13.40 -9.62 4.23
C VAL A 50 13.22 -9.76 2.72
N LEU A 51 12.04 -9.41 2.20
CA LEU A 51 11.80 -9.43 0.75
C LEU A 51 12.70 -8.45 -0.01
N GLY A 52 12.93 -7.26 0.53
CA GLY A 52 13.82 -6.27 -0.07
C GLY A 52 15.27 -6.77 -0.17
N ILE A 53 15.77 -7.43 0.88
CA ILE A 53 17.10 -8.05 0.88
C ILE A 53 17.18 -9.16 -0.17
N CYS A 54 16.15 -10.00 -0.30
CA CYS A 54 16.08 -11.00 -1.36
C CYS A 54 16.16 -10.35 -2.75
N GLY A 55 15.37 -9.31 -3.01
CA GLY A 55 15.39 -8.59 -4.28
C GLY A 55 16.76 -7.93 -4.59
N VAL A 56 17.43 -7.37 -3.57
CA VAL A 56 18.80 -6.86 -3.72
C VAL A 56 19.76 -8.00 -4.05
N GLY A 57 19.67 -9.13 -3.36
CA GLY A 57 20.49 -10.31 -3.62
C GLY A 57 20.31 -10.84 -5.05
N VAL A 58 19.06 -10.95 -5.50
CA VAL A 58 18.71 -11.34 -6.88
C VAL A 58 19.28 -10.34 -7.89
N GLY A 59 19.13 -9.04 -7.65
CA GLY A 59 19.67 -8.01 -8.55
C GLY A 59 21.19 -8.06 -8.67
N LEU A 60 21.90 -8.23 -7.55
CA LEU A 60 23.36 -8.40 -7.56
C LEU A 60 23.78 -9.67 -8.31
N TYR A 61 23.09 -10.79 -8.07
CA TYR A 61 23.32 -12.04 -8.76
C TYR A 61 23.07 -11.91 -10.27
N ALA A 62 22.01 -11.18 -10.64
CA ALA A 62 21.65 -11.00 -12.04
C ALA A 62 22.72 -10.25 -12.84
N VAL A 63 23.37 -9.26 -12.22
CA VAL A 63 24.52 -8.57 -12.83
C VAL A 63 25.63 -9.56 -13.16
N ILE A 64 25.97 -10.46 -12.23
CA ILE A 64 27.00 -11.49 -12.44
C ILE A 64 26.59 -12.44 -13.58
N ALA A 65 25.35 -12.92 -13.57
CA ALA A 65 24.84 -13.87 -14.58
C ALA A 65 24.82 -13.28 -16.00
N VAL A 66 24.57 -11.98 -16.15
CA VAL A 66 24.61 -11.29 -17.46
C VAL A 66 26.01 -11.29 -18.06
N PHE A 67 27.05 -11.09 -17.23
CA PHE A 67 28.43 -11.25 -17.70
C PHE A 67 28.79 -12.71 -18.01
N GLY A 68 28.08 -13.67 -17.41
CA GLY A 68 28.18 -15.11 -17.72
C GLY A 68 27.46 -15.54 -19.00
N GLY A 69 26.79 -14.63 -19.72
CA GLY A 69 26.07 -14.94 -20.95
C GLY A 69 24.60 -15.33 -20.75
N ALA A 70 23.99 -14.89 -19.64
CA ALA A 70 22.57 -15.11 -19.40
C ALA A 70 21.69 -14.56 -20.55
N PRO A 71 20.53 -15.18 -20.83
CA PRO A 71 19.64 -14.74 -21.89
C PRO A 71 19.17 -13.30 -21.72
N ALA A 72 18.92 -12.58 -22.83
CA ALA A 72 18.47 -11.19 -22.78
C ALA A 72 17.13 -10.96 -22.06
N TRP A 73 16.28 -12.00 -21.95
CA TRP A 73 15.00 -11.93 -21.23
C TRP A 73 15.16 -12.05 -19.71
N TYR A 74 16.32 -12.50 -19.23
CA TYR A 74 16.55 -12.81 -17.82
C TYR A 74 16.43 -11.56 -16.94
N LEU A 75 17.14 -10.48 -17.28
CA LEU A 75 17.04 -9.20 -16.57
C LEU A 75 15.62 -8.63 -16.49
N PRO A 76 14.89 -8.47 -17.61
CA PRO A 76 13.53 -7.93 -17.53
C PRO A 76 12.56 -8.87 -16.80
N ALA A 77 12.76 -10.19 -16.86
CA ALA A 77 11.94 -11.14 -16.11
C ALA A 77 12.16 -11.01 -14.59
N LEU A 78 13.41 -10.99 -14.14
CA LEU A 78 13.71 -10.78 -12.72
C LEU A 78 13.17 -9.43 -12.23
N ALA A 79 13.43 -8.35 -12.98
CA ALA A 79 12.90 -7.03 -12.64
C ALA A 79 11.37 -7.01 -12.52
N ALA A 80 10.66 -7.69 -13.44
CA ALA A 80 9.21 -7.80 -13.39
C ALA A 80 8.72 -8.57 -12.15
N LEU A 81 9.37 -9.68 -11.80
CA LEU A 81 9.04 -10.48 -10.62
C LEU A 81 9.32 -9.72 -9.33
N THR A 82 10.47 -9.03 -9.24
CA THR A 82 10.79 -8.17 -8.10
C THR A 82 9.74 -7.06 -7.96
N MET A 83 9.36 -6.37 -9.04
CA MET A 83 8.33 -5.32 -9.00
C MET A 83 6.95 -5.87 -8.60
N LEU A 84 6.60 -7.06 -9.09
CA LEU A 84 5.34 -7.73 -8.72
C LEU A 84 5.31 -8.13 -7.25
N SER A 85 6.46 -8.38 -6.63
CA SER A 85 6.60 -8.58 -5.18
C SER A 85 6.55 -7.27 -4.40
N VAL A 86 7.20 -6.20 -4.89
CA VAL A 86 7.27 -4.91 -4.18
C VAL A 86 5.90 -4.21 -4.13
N ALA A 87 5.13 -4.23 -5.21
CA ALA A 87 3.82 -3.58 -5.29
C ALA A 87 2.86 -3.94 -4.11
N PRO A 88 2.63 -5.22 -3.78
CA PRO A 88 1.80 -5.58 -2.64
C PRO A 88 2.42 -5.21 -1.28
N VAL A 89 3.75 -5.16 -1.13
CA VAL A 89 4.39 -4.65 0.10
C VAL A 89 4.06 -3.18 0.30
N VAL A 90 4.16 -2.36 -0.75
CA VAL A 90 3.76 -0.94 -0.71
C VAL A 90 2.27 -0.81 -0.37
N ALA A 91 1.42 -1.61 -1.00
CA ALA A 91 -0.01 -1.62 -0.70
C ALA A 91 -0.31 -2.07 0.75
N ALA A 92 0.52 -2.93 1.34
CA ALA A 92 0.37 -3.32 2.75
C ALA A 92 0.61 -2.13 3.69
N PHE A 93 1.60 -1.28 3.41
CA PHE A 93 1.79 -0.03 4.17
C PHE A 93 0.62 0.95 3.97
N LEU A 94 0.13 1.11 2.74
CA LEU A 94 -1.02 1.98 2.45
C LEU A 94 -2.30 1.50 3.15
N SER A 95 -2.45 0.19 3.35
CA SER A 95 -3.62 -0.43 3.97
C SER A 95 -3.45 -0.72 5.46
N ILE A 96 -2.48 -0.10 6.13
CA ILE A 96 -2.13 -0.41 7.52
C ILE A 96 -3.27 -0.22 8.53
N HIS A 97 -4.28 0.58 8.21
CA HIS A 97 -5.46 0.79 9.05
C HIS A 97 -6.50 -0.34 8.88
N ARG A 98 -6.44 -1.14 7.82
CA ARG A 98 -7.34 -2.30 7.60
C ARG A 98 -6.87 -3.48 8.43
N ARG A 99 -7.80 -4.27 9.00
CA ARG A 99 -7.45 -5.38 9.93
C ARG A 99 -6.69 -6.54 9.26
N PHE A 100 -7.18 -7.02 8.11
CA PHE A 100 -6.61 -8.21 7.45
C PHE A 100 -5.89 -7.92 6.13
N LEU A 101 -6.27 -6.85 5.43
CA LEU A 101 -5.74 -6.52 4.10
C LEU A 101 -4.21 -6.52 3.98
N PRO A 102 -3.43 -5.87 4.88
CA PRO A 102 -1.99 -5.81 4.70
C PRO A 102 -1.33 -7.18 4.84
N TRP A 103 -1.90 -8.09 5.64
CA TRP A 103 -1.35 -9.44 5.79
C TRP A 103 -1.57 -10.28 4.53
N VAL A 104 -2.73 -10.16 3.90
CA VAL A 104 -3.02 -10.81 2.62
C VAL A 104 -2.07 -10.30 1.53
N LEU A 105 -1.81 -9.00 1.52
CA LEU A 105 -0.88 -8.38 0.58
C LEU A 105 0.56 -8.85 0.80
N LEU A 106 1.03 -8.91 2.05
CA LEU A 106 2.37 -9.45 2.36
C LEU A 106 2.51 -10.92 1.96
N LEU A 107 1.48 -11.74 2.20
CA LEU A 107 1.45 -13.13 1.72
C LEU A 107 1.49 -13.21 0.19
N ALA A 108 0.75 -12.34 -0.50
CA ALA A 108 0.76 -12.27 -1.96
C ALA A 108 2.10 -11.78 -2.54
N ALA A 109 2.91 -11.04 -1.75
CA ALA A 109 4.23 -10.57 -2.15
C ALA A 109 5.29 -11.67 -2.18
N ALA A 110 5.12 -12.76 -1.43
CA ALA A 110 6.11 -13.82 -1.31
C ALA A 110 6.24 -14.71 -2.57
N PRO A 111 5.14 -15.21 -3.20
CA PRO A 111 5.24 -16.03 -4.40
C PRO A 111 6.05 -15.43 -5.55
N PRO A 112 5.84 -14.16 -5.96
CA PRO A 112 6.66 -13.57 -7.02
C PRO A 112 8.13 -13.46 -6.63
N MET A 113 8.45 -13.13 -5.37
CA MET A 113 9.84 -13.10 -4.88
C MET A 113 10.47 -14.51 -4.84
N ALA A 114 9.71 -15.53 -4.43
CA ALA A 114 10.20 -16.90 -4.42
C ALA A 114 10.50 -17.38 -5.84
N ALA A 115 9.63 -17.07 -6.81
CA ALA A 115 9.89 -17.33 -8.22
C ALA A 115 11.12 -16.58 -8.72
N ASP A 116 11.30 -15.31 -8.32
CA ASP A 116 12.47 -14.48 -8.66
C ASP A 116 13.78 -15.14 -8.19
N VAL A 117 13.84 -15.55 -6.92
CA VAL A 117 14.98 -16.27 -6.35
C VAL A 117 15.23 -17.60 -7.05
N MET A 118 14.17 -18.36 -7.36
CA MET A 118 14.31 -19.63 -8.08
C MET A 118 14.87 -19.45 -9.49
N VAL A 119 14.38 -18.44 -10.23
CA VAL A 119 14.91 -18.11 -11.57
C VAL A 119 16.35 -17.65 -11.44
N ALA A 120 16.67 -16.81 -10.45
CA ALA A 120 18.03 -16.37 -10.23
C ALA A 120 18.99 -17.55 -10.01
N LEU A 121 18.63 -18.51 -9.14
CA LEU A 121 19.48 -19.68 -8.85
C LEU A 121 19.56 -20.70 -9.99
N ALA A 122 18.71 -20.60 -11.01
CA ALA A 122 18.73 -21.50 -12.17
C ALA A 122 19.74 -21.09 -13.26
N TYR A 123 20.32 -19.89 -13.16
CA TYR A 123 21.31 -19.33 -14.09
C TYR A 123 22.63 -19.07 -13.39
#